data_AF-A0A536F714-F1
#
_entry.id   AF-A0A536F714-F1
#
_cell.length_a   1.000
_cell.length_b   1.000
_cell.length_c   1.000
_cell.angle_alpha   90.00
_cell.angle_beta   90.00
_cell.angle_gamma   90.00
#
_symmetry.space_group_name_H-M   'P 1'
#
loop_
_entity.id
_entity.type
_entity.pdbx_description
1 polymer ?
#
loop_
_entity_poly.entity_id
_entity_poly.type
_entity_poly.pdbx_seq_one_letter_code
_entity_poly.pdbx_strand_id
1 'polypeptide(L)'
;MDDQFWFSVFHEIDHLLRGSRRRYYVHGRGDEPGDELEEKRADAFAARVLIPEDDLAAFEKDGNLSDAAIEASRGLSESAQVSSSANCSDTDCRGIATR
;
A
#
# COMPACT_ATOMS: atom_id res chain seq x y z
N MET A 1 -16.62 1.59 -11.11
CA MET A 1 -16.74 0.18 -11.54
C MET A 1 -15.37 -0.52 -11.60
N ASP A 2 -14.26 0.15 -11.26
CA ASP A 2 -12.91 -0.45 -11.28
C ASP A 2 -12.33 -0.64 -9.85
N ASP A 3 -12.83 0.12 -8.88
CA ASP A 3 -12.33 0.19 -7.51
C ASP A 3 -12.42 -1.18 -6.80
N GLN A 4 -13.52 -1.92 -7.02
CA GLN A 4 -13.70 -3.27 -6.48
C GLN A 4 -12.73 -4.28 -7.13
N PHE A 5 -12.44 -4.13 -8.43
CA PHE A 5 -11.50 -5.00 -9.12
C PHE A 5 -10.08 -4.80 -8.57
N TRP A 6 -9.60 -3.56 -8.52
CA TRP A 6 -8.27 -3.27 -7.99
C TRP A 6 -8.13 -3.61 -6.50
N PHE A 7 -9.19 -3.42 -5.71
CA PHE A 7 -9.19 -3.86 -4.31
C PHE A 7 -8.91 -5.35 -4.20
N SER A 8 -9.64 -6.18 -4.96
CA SER A 8 -9.41 -7.63 -4.97
C SER A 8 -8.01 -8.00 -5.47
N VAL A 9 -7.49 -7.31 -6.49
CA VAL A 9 -6.13 -7.57 -6.99
C VAL A 9 -5.07 -7.30 -5.91
N PHE A 10 -5.15 -6.16 -5.23
CA PHE A 10 -4.16 -5.83 -4.19
C PHE A 10 -4.32 -6.69 -2.94
N HIS A 11 -5.54 -7.08 -2.59
CA HIS A 11 -5.81 -8.06 -1.54
C HIS A 11 -5.09 -9.39 -1.84
N GLU A 12 -5.21 -9.92 -3.05
CA GLU A 12 -4.53 -11.17 -3.45
C GLU A 12 -3.02 -11.02 -3.53
N ILE A 13 -2.51 -9.86 -3.95
CA ILE A 13 -1.07 -9.56 -3.95
C ILE A 13 -0.50 -9.64 -2.54
N ASP A 14 -1.21 -9.14 -1.53
CA ASP A 14 -0.76 -9.22 -0.14
C ASP A 14 -0.56 -10.67 0.34
N HIS A 15 -1.52 -11.55 0.03
CA HIS A 15 -1.40 -12.98 0.30
C HIS A 15 -0.17 -13.59 -0.39
N LEU A 16 0.11 -13.19 -1.63
CA LEU A 16 1.31 -13.65 -2.35
C LEU A 16 2.60 -13.17 -1.67
N LEU A 17 2.67 -11.88 -1.28
CA LEU A 17 3.85 -11.28 -0.66
C LEU A 17 4.18 -11.90 0.69
N ARG A 18 3.16 -12.25 1.48
CA ARG A 18 3.35 -12.85 2.80
C ARG A 18 3.67 -14.34 2.76
N GLY A 19 3.79 -14.89 1.55
CA GLY A 19 4.10 -16.30 1.37
C GLY A 19 2.95 -17.21 1.81
N SER A 20 1.72 -16.68 1.88
CA SER A 20 0.48 -17.44 2.03
C SER A 20 0.25 -18.19 0.72
N ARG A 21 1.11 -19.17 0.41
CA ARG A 21 0.96 -20.09 -0.71
C ARG A 21 -0.31 -20.90 -0.48
N ARG A 22 -1.41 -20.40 -1.03
CA ARG A 22 -2.66 -21.10 -1.27
C ARG A 22 -3.13 -22.06 -0.15
N ARG A 23 -3.88 -21.54 0.81
CA ARG A 23 -5.21 -22.10 1.05
C ARG A 23 -6.16 -21.42 0.07
N TYR A 24 -6.10 -21.79 -1.22
CA TYR A 24 -7.16 -21.39 -2.15
C TYR A 24 -8.40 -22.18 -1.72
N TYR A 25 -9.12 -21.63 -0.76
CA TYR A 25 -10.26 -22.29 -0.15
C TYR A 25 -11.51 -22.07 -1.00
N VAL A 26 -11.46 -22.52 -2.25
CA VAL A 26 -12.67 -22.91 -2.98
C VAL A 26 -12.98 -24.33 -2.53
N HIS A 27 -13.43 -24.56 -1.29
CA HIS A 27 -14.20 -25.75 -0.86
C HIS A 27 -14.52 -25.78 0.64
N GLY A 28 -15.62 -25.16 1.08
CA GLY A 28 -16.28 -25.27 2.41
C GLY A 28 -15.62 -26.09 3.55
N ARG A 29 -15.19 -25.38 4.62
CA ARG A 29 -15.05 -25.73 6.06
C ARG A 29 -14.35 -24.55 6.75
N GLY A 30 -15.18 -23.71 7.35
CA GLY A 30 -15.00 -23.03 8.64
C GLY A 30 -13.68 -22.35 8.92
N ASP A 31 -13.70 -21.01 8.83
CA ASP A 31 -13.20 -20.03 9.81
C ASP A 31 -12.24 -20.59 10.88
N GLU A 32 -10.99 -20.84 10.50
CA GLU A 32 -9.92 -20.89 11.50
C GLU A 32 -9.52 -19.45 11.86
N PRO A 33 -9.30 -19.11 13.14
CA PRO A 33 -9.02 -17.73 13.57
C PRO A 33 -7.73 -17.13 12.98
N GLY A 34 -6.85 -17.94 12.39
CA GLY A 34 -5.71 -17.46 11.61
C GLY A 34 -6.13 -16.78 10.30
N ASP A 35 -7.25 -17.18 9.72
CA ASP A 35 -7.73 -16.78 8.41
C ASP A 35 -8.28 -15.35 8.51
N GLU A 36 -9.12 -15.06 9.51
CA GLU A 36 -9.64 -13.70 9.72
C GLU A 36 -8.55 -12.64 9.90
N LEU A 37 -7.43 -12.98 10.55
CA LEU A 37 -6.32 -12.04 10.72
C LEU A 37 -5.58 -11.81 9.40
N GLU A 38 -5.42 -12.85 8.59
CA GLU A 38 -4.83 -12.74 7.25
C GLU A 38 -5.70 -11.88 6.34
N GLU A 39 -7.01 -12.15 6.27
CA GLU A 39 -7.99 -11.38 5.50
C GLU A 39 -7.99 -9.89 5.91
N LYS A 40 -8.09 -9.59 7.22
CA LYS A 40 -8.06 -8.21 7.73
C LYS A 40 -6.78 -7.47 7.34
N ARG A 41 -5.65 -8.18 7.27
CA ARG A 41 -4.38 -7.55 6.88
C ARG A 41 -4.25 -7.38 5.38
N ALA A 42 -4.82 -8.27 4.58
CA ALA A 42 -4.91 -8.11 3.12
C ALA A 42 -5.83 -6.92 2.77
N ASP A 43 -6.98 -6.79 3.45
CA ASP A 43 -7.87 -5.64 3.33
C ASP A 43 -7.15 -4.32 3.67
N ALA A 44 -6.42 -4.29 4.79
CA ALA A 44 -5.67 -3.10 5.19
C ALA A 44 -4.52 -2.78 4.22
N PHE A 45 -3.92 -3.78 3.58
CA PHE A 45 -2.93 -3.55 2.54
C PHE A 45 -3.57 -2.94 1.28
N ALA A 46 -4.63 -3.55 0.76
CA ALA A 46 -5.33 -3.04 -0.41
C ALA A 46 -5.85 -1.60 -0.19
N ALA A 47 -6.41 -1.32 0.98
CA ALA A 47 -6.88 0.01 1.35
C ALA A 47 -5.75 1.05 1.33
N ARG A 48 -4.60 0.76 1.92
CA ARG A 48 -3.44 1.71 1.96
C ARG A 48 -2.79 1.91 0.59
N VAL A 49 -2.82 0.89 -0.27
CA VAL A 49 -2.28 1.01 -1.63
C VAL A 49 -3.19 1.88 -2.50
N LEU A 50 -4.51 1.71 -2.38
CA LEU A 50 -5.49 2.45 -3.17
C LEU A 50 -5.76 3.86 -2.63
N ILE A 51 -5.67 4.04 -1.32
CA ILE A 51 -5.94 5.29 -0.62
C ILE A 51 -4.74 5.58 0.29
N PRO A 52 -3.69 6.23 -0.22
CA PRO A 52 -2.54 6.63 0.59
C PRO A 52 -2.95 7.53 1.75
N GLU A 53 -2.37 7.30 2.93
CA GLU A 53 -2.72 8.05 4.15
C GLU A 53 -2.44 9.55 4.02
N ASP A 54 -1.38 9.93 3.31
CA ASP A 54 -1.03 11.34 3.06
C ASP A 54 -2.07 12.05 2.21
N ASP A 55 -2.56 11.38 1.17
CA ASP A 55 -3.60 11.90 0.27
C ASP A 55 -4.94 12.00 1.00
N LEU A 56 -5.27 11.00 1.84
CA LEU A 56 -6.46 11.02 2.67
C LEU A 56 -6.40 12.15 3.70
N ALA A 57 -5.27 12.34 4.38
CA ALA A 57 -5.11 13.41 5.37
C ALA A 57 -5.19 14.81 4.72
N ALA A 58 -4.65 14.97 3.52
CA ALA A 58 -4.79 16.21 2.75
C ALA A 58 -6.26 16.47 2.39
N PHE A 59 -6.98 15.43 1.94
CA PHE A 59 -8.40 15.51 1.62
C PHE A 59 -9.28 15.85 2.84
N GLU A 60 -9.01 15.24 4.00
CA GLU A 60 -9.74 15.52 5.25
C GLU A 60 -9.54 16.96 5.73
N LYS A 61 -8.32 17.50 5.57
CA LYS A 61 -7.99 18.88 5.95
C LYS A 61 -8.78 19.91 5.12
N ASP A 62 -9.03 19.60 3.86
CA ASP A 62 -9.84 20.46 2.97
C ASP A 62 -11.32 20.47 3.38
N GLY A 63 -11.79 19.47 4.13
CA GLY A 63 -13.12 19.41 4.75
C GLY A 63 -14.30 19.33 3.76
N ASN A 64 -14.01 19.20 2.45
CA ASN A 64 -14.99 19.15 1.39
C ASN A 64 -15.24 17.70 0.95
N LEU A 65 -16.30 17.09 1.48
CA LEU A 65 -16.67 15.70 1.20
C LEU A 65 -17.66 15.55 0.02
N SER A 66 -17.69 16.53 -0.88
CA SER A 66 -18.55 16.46 -2.07
C SER A 66 -18.02 15.46 -3.10
N ASP A 67 -18.91 14.88 -3.91
CA ASP A 67 -18.53 13.94 -4.97
C ASP A 67 -17.47 14.53 -5.92
N ALA A 68 -17.55 15.84 -6.20
CA ALA A 68 -16.57 16.52 -7.03
C ALA A 68 -15.16 16.55 -6.40
N ALA A 69 -15.08 16.68 -5.08
CA ALA A 69 -13.81 16.65 -4.36
C ALA A 69 -13.21 15.23 -4.32
N ILE A 70 -14.07 14.21 -4.20
CA ILE A 70 -13.67 12.80 -4.26
C ILE A 70 -13.10 12.45 -5.64
N GLU A 71 -13.74 12.92 -6.72
CA GLU A 71 -13.21 12.70 -8.07
C GLU A 71 -11.89 13.46 -8.31
N ALA A 72 -11.73 14.65 -7.72
CA ALA A 72 -10.50 15.44 -7.85
C ALA A 72 -9.31 14.79 -7.13
N SER A 73 -9.51 14.12 -5.99
CA SER A 73 -8.43 13.49 -5.24
C SER A 73 -7.87 12.23 -5.91
N ARG A 74 -8.62 11.59 -6.82
CA ARG A 74 -8.19 10.40 -7.58
C ARG A 74 -6.92 10.63 -8.43
N GLY A 75 -6.60 11.87 -8.80
CA GLY A 75 -5.45 12.19 -9.67
C GLY A 75 -4.12 12.42 -8.96
N LEU A 76 -4.05 12.36 -7.62
CA LEU A 76 -2.83 12.70 -6.87
C LEU A 76 -1.86 11.52 -6.68
N SER A 77 -2.29 10.29 -6.97
CA SER A 77 -1.52 9.06 -6.70
C SER A 77 -0.36 8.78 -7.67
N GLU A 78 -0.22 9.52 -8.79
CA GLU A 78 0.84 9.28 -9.78
C GLU A 78 2.25 9.76 -9.37
N SER A 79 2.40 10.53 -8.27
CA SER A 79 3.69 11.17 -7.93
C SER A 79 4.45 10.54 -6.76
N ALA A 80 3.86 9.62 -5.99
CA ALA A 80 4.42 9.22 -4.69
C ALA A 80 5.38 8.01 -4.70
N GLN A 81 5.50 7.25 -5.80
CA GLN A 81 6.18 5.93 -5.74
C GLN A 81 7.66 5.87 -6.17
N VAL A 82 8.37 6.97 -6.41
CA VAL A 82 9.83 6.91 -6.64
C VAL A 82 10.58 7.87 -5.73
N SER A 83 10.75 7.47 -4.47
CA SER A 83 11.87 7.92 -3.63
C SER A 83 12.15 6.90 -2.52
N SER A 84 12.57 5.69 -2.90
CA SER A 84 13.48 4.91 -2.07
C SER A 84 14.80 4.77 -2.82
N SER A 85 15.52 5.88 -2.91
CA SER A 85 16.94 5.86 -3.29
C SER A 85 17.75 5.71 -2.01
N ALA A 86 17.94 4.47 -1.54
CA ALA A 86 19.10 4.18 -0.71
C ALA A 86 20.33 4.11 -1.64
N ASN A 87 20.81 5.29 -2.07
CA ASN A 87 22.02 5.41 -2.86
C ASN A 87 23.16 5.94 -1.97
N CYS A 88 23.68 5.09 -1.09
CA CYS A 88 25.04 5.29 -0.57
C CYS A 88 25.98 4.63 -1.56
N SER A 89 26.34 5.36 -2.61
CA SER A 89 27.47 5.02 -3.47
C SER A 89 28.73 5.60 -2.83
N ASP A 90 29.69 4.72 -2.54
CA ASP A 90 31.09 5.02 -2.25
C ASP A 90 31.59 6.24 -3.05
N THR A 91 32.13 7.26 -2.37
CA THR A 91 33.42 7.94 -2.66
C THR A 91 33.60 9.13 -1.69
N ASP A 92 34.40 8.97 -0.63
CA ASP A 92 35.34 10.04 -0.24
C ASP A 92 36.61 9.44 0.39
N CYS A 93 37.61 9.25 -0.47
CA CYS A 93 38.99 9.04 -0.08
C CYS A 93 39.72 10.38 -0.07
N ARG A 94 40.55 10.60 0.97
CA ARG A 94 41.61 11.62 1.21
C ARG A 94 41.15 12.70 2.20
N GLY A 95 41.76 12.91 3.37
CA GLY A 95 43.06 12.53 3.91
C GLY A 95 43.68 13.76 4.57
N ILE A 96 44.02 13.69 5.87
CA ILE A 96 45.03 14.59 6.49
C ILE A 96 45.82 13.77 7.51
N ALA A 97 47.08 13.52 7.18
CA ALA A 97 48.13 13.16 8.13
C ALA A 97 48.61 14.42 8.86
N THR A 98 48.72 14.35 10.19
CA THR A 98 49.59 15.09 11.14
C THR A 98 48.96 14.90 12.52
N ARG A 99 49.61 14.48 13.60
CA ARG A 99 51.02 14.53 14.00
C ARG A 99 51.22 13.54 15.15
#